data_AF-A0A9P5TAX5-F1
#
_entry.id   AF-A0A9P5TAX5-F1
#
_cell.length_a   1.000
_cell.length_b   1.000
_cell.length_c   1.000
_cell.angle_alpha   90.00
_cell.angle_beta   90.00
_cell.angle_gamma   90.00
#
_symmetry.space_group_name_H-M   'P 1'
#
loop_
_entity.id
_entity.type
_entity.pdbx_description
1 polymer ?
#
loop_
_entity_poly.entity_id
_entity_poly.type
_entity_poly.pdbx_seq_one_letter_code
_entity_poly.pdbx_strand_id
1 'polypeptide(L)'
;MSHRRNNTTATTPTRPPAGQRSYIVSIDAGAFANVEIVVGGHHRGGVWTPSRTATVKATSKSHHVYAYVPTTTPSKPSTKPTPFSPQPPASASGAWTKRRERERDYVAAQNRIAAEERAAREQLQRRREEARQLADAARRAAAAAEEARRRRLAEKQQERALREERRRLERIRRARKIANAWSSYDARWCTLSQRQQPGAPPPPPLTFERIPWPVAAAVEPLDGRTTRTRDLDELLRPEAICEFLLSPAHSPEVVPKDRIRAALRRWHPDKFARVLGQVVENDKDAVAEGVGIVVRCLNEMLERENHA
;
A
#
# COMPACT_ATOMS: atom_id res chain seq x y z
N MET A 1 26.19 -18.79 -62.20
CA MET A 1 26.67 -19.64 -61.09
C MET A 1 27.87 -18.96 -60.44
N SER A 2 27.66 -18.19 -59.37
CA SER A 2 28.74 -17.65 -58.54
C SER A 2 28.25 -17.55 -57.10
N HIS A 3 28.71 -18.47 -56.26
CA HIS A 3 28.42 -18.49 -54.83
C HIS A 3 29.36 -17.53 -54.09
N ARG A 4 28.82 -16.44 -53.53
CA ARG A 4 29.49 -15.63 -52.52
C ARG A 4 29.43 -16.36 -51.18
N ARG A 5 30.60 -16.58 -50.57
CA ARG A 5 30.77 -17.11 -49.22
C ARG A 5 30.63 -15.96 -48.22
N ASN A 6 29.79 -16.16 -47.19
CA ASN A 6 29.66 -15.25 -46.06
C ASN A 6 30.66 -15.66 -44.98
N ASN A 7 31.60 -14.77 -44.64
CA ASN A 7 32.50 -14.92 -43.51
C ASN A 7 31.81 -14.40 -42.24
N THR A 8 31.45 -15.32 -41.36
CA THR A 8 30.98 -15.02 -40.00
C THR A 8 32.18 -14.98 -39.06
N THR A 9 32.59 -13.77 -38.65
CA THR A 9 33.60 -13.60 -37.60
C THR A 9 32.95 -13.80 -36.23
N ALA A 10 33.40 -14.81 -35.49
CA ALA A 10 32.99 -15.10 -34.13
C ALA A 10 33.49 -14.03 -33.16
N THR A 11 32.57 -13.44 -32.38
CA THR A 11 32.86 -12.50 -31.30
C THR A 11 33.29 -13.27 -30.04
N THR A 12 34.53 -13.06 -29.62
CA THR A 12 35.09 -13.59 -28.36
C THR A 12 34.40 -12.96 -27.14
N PRO A 13 33.92 -13.74 -26.15
CA PRO A 13 33.33 -13.19 -24.94
C PRO A 13 34.40 -12.61 -24.00
N THR A 14 34.29 -11.31 -23.73
CA THR A 14 35.12 -10.57 -22.77
C THR A 14 34.85 -11.04 -21.34
N ARG A 15 35.90 -11.50 -20.66
CA ARG A 15 35.93 -11.92 -19.26
C ARG A 15 35.65 -10.72 -18.33
N PRO A 16 34.68 -10.79 -17.39
CA PRO A 16 34.42 -9.71 -16.45
C PRO A 16 35.56 -9.55 -15.42
N PRO A 17 35.83 -8.33 -14.95
CA PRO A 17 36.85 -8.05 -13.95
C PRO A 17 36.52 -8.72 -12.61
N ALA A 18 37.55 -9.27 -11.97
CA ALA A 18 37.45 -9.93 -10.68
C ALA A 18 36.99 -8.93 -9.60
N GLY A 19 35.83 -9.17 -8.99
CA GLY A 19 35.37 -8.36 -7.85
C GLY A 19 33.88 -8.38 -7.51
N GLN A 20 33.00 -8.90 -8.37
CA GLN A 20 31.57 -9.02 -8.04
C GLN A 20 31.16 -10.48 -7.88
N ARG A 21 30.97 -10.92 -6.64
CA ARG A 21 30.23 -12.14 -6.32
C ARG A 21 28.74 -11.84 -6.48
N SER A 22 28.14 -12.29 -7.58
CA SER A 22 26.69 -12.37 -7.69
C SER A 22 26.23 -13.63 -6.95
N TYR A 23 25.30 -13.47 -6.01
CA TYR A 23 24.62 -14.58 -5.36
C TYR A 23 23.25 -14.71 -6.02
N ILE A 24 23.02 -15.82 -6.72
CA ILE A 24 21.68 -16.20 -7.16
C ILE A 24 21.06 -16.97 -6.00
N VAL A 25 20.10 -16.36 -5.33
CA VAL A 25 19.30 -17.02 -4.30
C VAL A 25 18.09 -17.65 -4.99
N SER A 26 18.17 -18.94 -5.29
CA SER A 26 17.01 -19.74 -5.68
C SER A 26 16.22 -20.08 -4.41
N ILE A 27 14.98 -19.60 -4.33
CA ILE A 27 14.08 -19.89 -3.22
C ILE A 27 13.15 -21.01 -3.69
N ASP A 28 13.33 -22.21 -3.17
CA ASP A 28 12.40 -23.31 -3.36
C ASP A 28 11.12 -23.04 -2.54
N ALA A 29 9.99 -22.95 -3.24
CA ALA A 29 8.67 -22.75 -2.64
C ALA A 29 8.18 -24.06 -2.01
N GLY A 30 8.74 -24.45 -0.87
CA GLY A 30 8.45 -25.76 -0.31
C GLY A 30 8.90 -26.06 1.12
N ALA A 31 9.12 -25.06 1.98
CA ALA A 31 9.20 -25.29 3.42
C ALA A 31 9.09 -23.96 4.17
N PHE A 32 8.13 -23.84 5.08
CA PHE A 32 8.08 -22.76 6.05
C PHE A 32 9.18 -22.97 7.11
N ALA A 33 10.39 -22.53 6.79
CA ALA A 33 11.44 -22.31 7.77
C ALA A 33 11.43 -20.82 8.15
N ASN A 34 11.48 -20.54 9.45
CA ASN A 34 11.70 -19.19 9.97
C ASN A 34 13.06 -18.68 9.46
N VAL A 35 13.04 -17.79 8.46
CA VAL A 35 14.24 -17.08 8.00
C VAL A 35 14.38 -15.83 8.86
N GLU A 36 15.28 -15.85 9.84
CA GLU A 36 15.82 -14.62 10.43
C GLU A 36 16.75 -13.96 9.42
N ILE A 37 16.29 -12.87 8.81
CA ILE A 37 17.14 -12.03 7.96
C ILE A 37 17.96 -11.12 8.87
N VAL A 38 19.19 -11.52 9.19
CA VAL A 38 20.18 -10.64 9.83
C VAL A 38 20.78 -9.74 8.76
N VAL A 39 20.30 -8.49 8.71
CA VAL A 39 20.88 -7.45 7.84
C VAL A 39 22.18 -6.97 8.47
N GLY A 40 23.31 -7.52 8.01
CA GLY A 40 24.65 -7.09 8.41
C GLY A 40 25.00 -5.72 7.82
N GLY A 41 24.70 -4.65 8.56
CA GLY A 41 25.21 -3.31 8.28
C GLY A 41 26.71 -3.22 8.61
N HIS A 42 27.54 -2.96 7.61
CA HIS A 42 28.96 -2.62 7.82
C HIS A 42 29.06 -1.20 8.43
N HIS A 43 29.06 -1.11 9.75
CA HIS A 43 29.55 0.05 10.47
C HIS A 43 30.98 -0.22 10.95
N ARG A 44 31.92 0.63 10.51
CA ARG A 44 33.28 0.65 11.06
C ARG A 44 33.23 1.09 12.53
N GLY A 45 33.82 0.28 13.40
CA GLY A 45 34.36 0.71 14.69
C GLY A 45 33.34 0.95 15.80
N GLY A 46 32.85 -0.11 16.42
CA GLY A 46 32.14 -0.04 17.70
C GLY A 46 32.01 -1.42 18.32
N VAL A 47 32.68 -1.64 19.45
CA VAL A 47 32.62 -2.88 20.24
C VAL A 47 31.18 -3.09 20.71
N TRP A 48 30.56 -4.20 20.29
CA TRP A 48 29.19 -4.55 20.67
C TRP A 48 29.23 -5.66 21.71
N THR A 49 28.73 -5.40 22.91
CA THR A 49 28.44 -6.42 23.92
C THR A 49 27.01 -6.91 23.76
N PRO A 50 26.76 -8.23 23.68
CA PRO A 50 25.40 -8.74 23.49
C PRO A 50 24.60 -8.64 24.79
N SER A 51 23.47 -7.94 24.73
CA SER A 51 22.49 -7.90 25.83
C SER A 51 21.62 -9.16 25.83
N ARG A 52 21.55 -9.75 27.03
CA ARG A 52 20.80 -10.93 27.47
C ARG A 52 19.44 -11.16 26.78
N THR A 53 19.25 -12.40 26.33
CA THR A 53 17.95 -13.00 26.05
C THR A 53 17.12 -13.11 27.34
N ALA A 54 15.90 -12.56 27.31
CA ALA A 54 14.93 -12.69 28.39
C ALA A 54 14.04 -13.92 28.13
N THR A 55 14.36 -15.02 28.80
CA THR A 55 13.52 -16.23 28.83
C THR A 55 12.33 -16.00 29.76
N VAL A 56 11.13 -15.85 29.20
CA VAL A 56 9.89 -15.75 29.98
C VAL A 56 9.48 -17.15 30.46
N LYS A 57 9.66 -17.42 31.76
CA LYS A 57 9.16 -18.63 32.43
C LYS A 57 7.64 -18.53 32.63
N ALA A 58 6.88 -19.39 31.96
CA ALA A 58 5.48 -19.64 32.29
C ALA A 58 5.41 -20.46 33.59
N THR A 59 4.78 -19.90 34.63
CA THR A 59 4.52 -20.60 35.88
C THR A 59 3.10 -21.17 35.85
N SER A 60 3.02 -22.50 35.75
CA SER A 60 1.77 -23.26 35.87
C SER A 60 1.42 -23.38 37.36
N LYS A 61 0.38 -22.67 37.80
CA LYS A 61 -0.20 -22.83 39.14
C LYS A 61 -1.29 -23.90 39.10
N SER A 62 -0.90 -25.10 39.51
CA SER A 62 -1.78 -26.21 39.87
C SER A 62 -2.71 -25.78 41.02
N HIS A 63 -4.02 -25.74 40.76
CA HIS A 63 -5.04 -25.60 41.81
C HIS A 63 -5.36 -26.99 42.35
N HIS A 64 -5.00 -27.22 43.61
CA HIS A 64 -5.44 -28.36 44.41
C HIS A 64 -6.97 -28.37 44.54
N VAL A 65 -7.61 -29.40 44.01
CA VAL A 65 -9.01 -29.74 44.28
C VAL A 65 -9.04 -30.51 45.59
N TYR A 66 -9.53 -29.86 46.66
CA TYR A 66 -9.92 -30.58 47.88
C TYR A 66 -11.24 -31.32 47.61
N ALA A 67 -11.18 -32.65 47.48
CA ALA A 67 -12.35 -33.50 47.52
C ALA A 67 -12.87 -33.54 48.97
N TYR A 68 -14.05 -32.97 49.20
CA TYR A 68 -14.75 -33.10 50.47
C TYR A 68 -15.42 -34.48 50.52
N VAL A 69 -14.98 -35.31 51.47
CA VAL A 69 -15.54 -36.63 51.76
C VAL A 69 -16.84 -36.42 52.55
N PRO A 70 -18.02 -36.94 52.14
CA PRO A 70 -19.20 -36.86 52.99
C PRO A 70 -19.04 -37.82 54.17
N THR A 71 -19.09 -37.23 55.37
CA THR A 71 -19.11 -37.94 56.65
C THR A 71 -20.41 -38.75 56.82
N THR A 72 -20.21 -39.94 57.34
CA THR A 72 -21.17 -40.95 57.76
C THR A 72 -22.30 -40.40 58.64
N THR A 73 -23.54 -40.60 58.22
CA THR A 73 -24.73 -40.48 59.07
C THR A 73 -24.78 -41.63 60.09
N PRO A 74 -24.91 -41.34 61.40
CA PRO A 74 -25.05 -42.38 62.42
C PRO A 74 -26.45 -42.99 62.41
N SER A 75 -26.46 -44.32 62.57
CA SER A 75 -27.63 -45.16 62.81
C SER A 75 -28.37 -44.72 64.07
N LYS A 76 -29.70 -44.54 63.96
CA LYS A 76 -30.58 -44.40 65.12
C LYS A 76 -31.20 -45.75 65.48
N PRO A 77 -31.28 -46.09 66.77
CA PRO A 77 -31.83 -47.35 67.25
C PRO A 77 -33.35 -47.39 67.14
N SER A 78 -33.81 -48.50 66.58
CA SER A 78 -35.18 -49.00 66.64
C SER A 78 -35.63 -49.18 68.10
N THR A 79 -36.57 -48.36 68.53
CA THR A 79 -37.36 -48.60 69.74
C THR A 79 -38.82 -48.60 69.31
N LYS A 80 -39.43 -49.79 69.31
CA LYS A 80 -40.87 -49.99 69.13
C LYS A 80 -41.56 -49.59 70.44
N PRO A 81 -42.49 -48.62 70.44
CA PRO A 81 -43.43 -48.47 71.53
C PRO A 81 -44.72 -49.26 71.25
N THR A 82 -45.19 -49.83 72.34
CA THR A 82 -46.39 -50.62 72.61
C THR A 82 -47.68 -49.96 72.08
N PRO A 83 -48.66 -50.74 71.56
CA PRO A 83 -49.94 -50.20 71.13
C PRO A 83 -50.84 -49.95 72.35
N PHE A 84 -50.76 -48.75 72.93
CA PHE A 84 -51.79 -48.28 73.85
C PHE A 84 -52.79 -47.45 73.04
N SER A 85 -53.95 -48.04 72.78
CA SER A 85 -55.07 -47.40 72.08
C SER A 85 -55.91 -46.62 73.09
N PRO A 86 -55.81 -45.28 73.15
CA PRO A 86 -56.65 -44.49 74.04
C PRO A 86 -58.01 -44.34 73.37
N GLN A 87 -59.07 -44.82 74.02
CA GLN A 87 -60.43 -44.54 73.59
C GLN A 87 -60.67 -43.01 73.62
N PRO A 88 -61.21 -42.41 72.55
CA PRO A 88 -61.45 -40.99 72.51
C PRO A 88 -62.59 -40.60 73.46
N PRO A 89 -62.43 -39.54 74.29
CA PRO A 89 -63.54 -39.02 75.08
C PRO A 89 -64.64 -38.46 74.15
N ALA A 90 -65.87 -38.92 74.34
CA ALA A 90 -67.03 -38.67 73.47
C ALA A 90 -67.54 -37.21 73.42
N SER A 91 -66.79 -36.23 73.94
CA SER A 91 -67.21 -34.81 74.04
C SER A 91 -66.10 -33.82 73.67
N ALA A 92 -65.33 -34.11 72.60
CA ALA A 92 -64.26 -33.23 72.10
C ALA A 92 -64.39 -32.89 70.59
N SER A 93 -65.51 -33.23 69.94
CA SER A 93 -65.70 -33.18 68.48
C SER A 93 -65.39 -31.80 67.84
N GLY A 94 -65.69 -30.70 68.55
CA GLY A 94 -65.44 -29.33 68.04
C GLY A 94 -64.00 -28.80 68.19
N ALA A 95 -63.15 -29.42 69.01
CA ALA A 95 -61.75 -28.96 69.20
C ALA A 95 -60.80 -29.58 68.15
N TRP A 96 -61.08 -30.81 67.71
CA TRP A 96 -60.30 -31.52 66.69
C TRP A 96 -60.46 -30.91 65.29
N THR A 97 -61.64 -30.36 64.98
CA THR A 97 -61.91 -29.67 63.71
C THR A 97 -61.11 -28.37 63.60
N LYS A 98 -61.11 -27.54 64.64
CA LYS A 98 -60.33 -26.28 64.70
C LYS A 98 -58.82 -26.52 64.60
N ARG A 99 -58.29 -27.61 65.18
CA ARG A 99 -56.87 -27.96 65.09
C ARG A 99 -56.48 -28.39 63.67
N ARG A 100 -57.29 -29.23 63.02
CA ARG A 100 -57.08 -29.66 61.62
C ARG A 100 -57.15 -28.50 60.64
N GLU A 101 -58.02 -27.53 60.89
CA GLU A 101 -58.13 -26.32 60.07
C GLU A 101 -56.86 -25.47 60.15
N ARG A 102 -56.34 -25.22 61.37
CA ARG A 102 -55.05 -24.53 61.56
C ARG A 102 -53.86 -25.26 60.91
N GLU A 103 -53.87 -26.59 60.96
CA GLU A 103 -52.83 -27.41 60.32
C GLU A 103 -52.92 -27.33 58.79
N ARG A 104 -54.13 -27.34 58.22
CA ARG A 104 -54.36 -27.10 56.79
C ARG A 104 -53.89 -25.71 56.37
N ASP A 105 -54.22 -24.68 57.15
CA ASP A 105 -53.82 -23.30 56.85
C ASP A 105 -52.30 -23.12 56.94
N TYR A 106 -51.67 -23.74 57.93
CA TYR A 106 -50.21 -23.75 58.07
C TYR A 106 -49.54 -24.45 56.89
N VAL A 107 -50.01 -25.64 56.50
CA VAL A 107 -49.49 -26.37 55.34
C VAL A 107 -49.74 -25.58 54.05
N ALA A 108 -50.90 -24.93 53.90
CA ALA A 108 -51.20 -24.07 52.76
C ALA A 108 -50.28 -22.84 52.73
N ALA A 109 -49.97 -22.23 53.87
CA ALA A 109 -49.01 -21.12 53.97
C ALA A 109 -47.57 -21.58 53.62
N GLN A 110 -47.13 -22.73 54.13
CA GLN A 110 -45.84 -23.32 53.78
C GLN A 110 -45.73 -23.64 52.28
N ASN A 111 -46.80 -24.19 51.69
CA ASN A 111 -46.85 -24.45 50.26
C ASN A 111 -46.82 -23.17 49.42
N ARG A 112 -47.45 -22.07 49.89
CA ARG A 112 -47.39 -20.76 49.24
C ARG A 112 -45.97 -20.20 49.24
N ILE A 113 -45.30 -20.18 50.40
CA ILE A 113 -43.90 -19.74 50.53
C ILE A 113 -42.99 -20.59 49.64
N ALA A 114 -43.13 -21.92 49.68
CA ALA A 114 -42.34 -22.81 48.84
C ALA A 114 -42.62 -22.61 47.33
N ALA A 115 -43.86 -22.32 46.94
CA ALA A 115 -44.20 -22.00 45.56
C ALA A 115 -43.61 -20.66 45.11
N GLU A 116 -43.67 -19.63 45.95
CA GLU A 116 -43.07 -18.32 45.70
C GLU A 116 -41.54 -18.42 45.58
N GLU A 117 -40.88 -19.18 46.46
CA GLU A 117 -39.44 -19.43 46.35
C GLU A 117 -39.05 -20.16 45.06
N ARG A 118 -39.84 -21.16 44.64
CA ARG A 118 -39.61 -21.86 43.36
C ARG A 118 -39.76 -20.89 42.20
N ALA A 119 -40.82 -20.09 42.18
CA ALA A 119 -41.04 -19.09 41.14
C ALA A 119 -39.91 -18.05 41.08
N ALA A 120 -39.43 -17.57 42.24
CA ALA A 120 -38.33 -16.63 42.32
C ALA A 120 -37.00 -17.23 41.81
N ARG A 121 -36.72 -18.51 42.14
CA ARG A 121 -35.54 -19.23 41.64
C ARG A 121 -35.60 -19.41 40.13
N GLU A 122 -36.75 -19.80 39.59
CA GLU A 122 -36.95 -19.94 38.15
C GLU A 122 -36.78 -18.60 37.41
N GLN A 123 -37.35 -17.51 37.94
CA GLN A 123 -37.16 -16.17 37.37
C GLN A 123 -35.68 -15.74 37.38
N LEU A 124 -34.97 -16.00 38.48
CA LEU A 124 -33.54 -15.71 38.57
C LEU A 124 -32.72 -16.55 37.58
N GLN A 125 -33.06 -17.83 37.40
CA GLN A 125 -32.42 -18.69 36.41
C GLN A 125 -32.65 -18.18 34.98
N ARG A 126 -33.90 -17.86 34.61
CA ARG A 126 -34.21 -17.27 33.29
C ARG A 126 -33.44 -15.99 33.03
N ARG A 127 -33.42 -15.05 33.99
CA ARG A 127 -32.64 -13.82 33.88
C ARG A 127 -31.14 -14.07 33.71
N ARG A 128 -30.59 -15.08 34.40
CA ARG A 128 -29.18 -15.46 34.27
C ARG A 128 -28.88 -16.06 32.89
N GLU A 129 -29.77 -16.87 32.36
CA GLU A 129 -29.64 -17.46 31.01
C GLU A 129 -29.74 -16.38 29.93
N GLU A 130 -30.73 -15.50 30.02
CA GLU A 130 -30.88 -14.34 29.12
C GLU A 130 -29.62 -13.45 29.17
N ALA A 131 -29.10 -13.15 30.36
CA ALA A 131 -27.88 -12.38 30.51
C ALA A 131 -26.66 -13.07 29.87
N ARG A 132 -26.54 -14.40 29.99
CA ARG A 132 -25.48 -15.18 29.33
C ARG A 132 -25.61 -15.13 27.82
N GLN A 133 -26.83 -15.31 27.29
CA GLN A 133 -27.08 -15.25 25.86
C GLN A 133 -26.75 -13.85 25.30
N LEU A 134 -27.13 -12.79 26.01
CA LEU A 134 -26.82 -11.42 25.62
C LEU A 134 -25.30 -11.16 25.64
N ALA A 135 -24.60 -11.64 26.68
CA ALA A 135 -23.15 -11.51 26.78
C ALA A 135 -22.42 -12.25 25.64
N ASP A 136 -22.85 -13.47 25.31
CA ASP A 136 -22.30 -14.24 24.20
C ASP A 136 -22.59 -13.58 22.85
N ALA A 137 -23.80 -13.07 22.65
CA ALA A 137 -24.16 -12.33 21.45
C ALA A 137 -23.32 -11.06 21.29
N ALA A 138 -23.14 -10.30 22.38
CA ALA A 138 -22.28 -9.11 22.39
C ALA A 138 -20.82 -9.45 22.08
N ARG A 139 -20.29 -10.56 22.63
CA ARG A 139 -18.92 -11.03 22.33
C ARG A 139 -18.76 -11.40 20.85
N ARG A 140 -19.72 -12.09 20.26
CA ARG A 140 -19.70 -12.43 18.82
C ARG A 140 -19.78 -11.19 17.94
N ALA A 141 -20.66 -10.24 18.31
CA ALA A 141 -20.79 -8.97 17.59
C ALA A 141 -19.50 -8.14 17.64
N ALA A 142 -18.85 -8.07 18.81
CA ALA A 142 -17.57 -7.38 18.97
C ALA A 142 -16.46 -8.02 18.12
N ALA A 143 -16.35 -9.36 18.14
CA ALA A 143 -15.37 -10.08 17.32
C ALA A 143 -15.60 -9.87 15.82
N ALA A 144 -16.85 -9.92 15.36
CA ALA A 144 -17.20 -9.65 13.97
C ALA A 144 -16.88 -8.20 13.56
N ALA A 145 -17.14 -7.23 14.45
CA ALA A 145 -16.81 -5.83 14.22
C ALA A 145 -15.29 -5.59 14.14
N GLU A 146 -14.51 -6.23 15.01
CA GLU A 146 -13.04 -6.18 14.97
C GLU A 146 -12.50 -6.79 13.66
N GLU A 147 -13.00 -7.96 13.27
CA GLU A 147 -12.60 -8.60 12.03
C GLU A 147 -12.95 -7.75 10.81
N ALA A 148 -14.16 -7.16 10.78
CA ALA A 148 -14.57 -6.24 9.73
C ALA A 148 -13.65 -5.00 9.67
N ARG A 149 -13.25 -4.45 10.82
CA ARG A 149 -12.27 -3.35 10.88
C ARG A 149 -10.92 -3.78 10.33
N ARG A 150 -10.43 -4.96 10.70
CA ARG A 150 -9.16 -5.51 10.20
C ARG A 150 -9.18 -5.71 8.69
N ARG A 151 -10.27 -6.27 8.15
CA ARG A 151 -10.47 -6.45 6.70
C ARG A 151 -10.46 -5.11 5.96
N ARG A 152 -11.21 -4.11 6.46
CA ARG A 152 -11.23 -2.75 5.88
C ARG A 152 -9.87 -2.07 5.90
N LEU A 153 -9.08 -2.26 6.97
CA LEU A 153 -7.73 -1.71 7.05
C LEU A 153 -6.79 -2.40 6.05
N ALA A 154 -6.85 -3.73 5.94
CA ALA A 154 -6.06 -4.48 4.98
C ALA A 154 -6.39 -4.08 3.53
N GLU A 155 -7.68 -3.97 3.19
CA GLU A 155 -8.14 -3.51 1.88
C GLU A 155 -7.64 -2.10 1.56
N LYS A 156 -7.76 -1.15 2.49
CA LYS A 156 -7.22 0.21 2.32
C LYS A 156 -5.71 0.23 2.14
N GLN A 157 -4.96 -0.65 2.82
CA GLN A 157 -3.52 -0.76 2.64
C GLN A 157 -3.18 -1.31 1.25
N GLN A 158 -3.89 -2.34 0.78
CA GLN A 158 -3.73 -2.89 -0.56
C GLN A 158 -4.05 -1.84 -1.64
N GLU A 159 -5.14 -1.09 -1.50
CA GLU A 159 -5.52 -0.03 -2.44
C GLU A 159 -4.44 1.08 -2.51
N ARG A 160 -3.91 1.50 -1.35
CA ARG A 160 -2.82 2.48 -1.29
C ARG A 160 -1.56 1.97 -1.99
N ALA A 161 -1.17 0.72 -1.72
CA ALA A 161 0.00 0.10 -2.36
C ALA A 161 -0.14 0.02 -3.89
N LEU A 162 -1.31 -0.40 -4.39
CA LEU A 162 -1.60 -0.44 -5.82
C LEU A 162 -1.58 0.96 -6.46
N ARG A 163 -2.12 1.97 -5.77
CA ARG A 163 -2.10 3.36 -6.23
C ARG A 163 -0.68 3.92 -6.29
N GLU A 164 0.15 3.62 -5.31
CA GLU A 164 1.56 4.05 -5.28
C GLU A 164 2.38 3.38 -6.38
N GLU A 165 2.21 2.06 -6.58
CA GLU A 165 2.89 1.34 -7.64
C GLU A 165 2.48 1.85 -9.04
N ARG A 166 1.18 2.11 -9.25
CA ARG A 166 0.71 2.73 -10.50
C ARG A 166 1.36 4.09 -10.74
N ARG A 167 1.42 4.96 -9.72
CA ARG A 167 2.09 6.27 -9.80
C ARG A 167 3.59 6.12 -10.10
N ARG A 168 4.24 5.11 -9.53
CA ARG A 168 5.65 4.81 -9.77
C ARG A 168 5.88 4.40 -11.23
N LEU A 169 5.09 3.47 -11.75
CA LEU A 169 5.18 3.02 -13.14
C LEU A 169 4.89 4.15 -14.13
N GLU A 170 3.89 4.99 -13.84
CA GLU A 170 3.61 6.18 -14.65
C GLU A 170 4.78 7.17 -14.67
N ARG A 171 5.45 7.42 -13.52
CA ARG A 171 6.67 8.24 -13.46
C ARG A 171 7.81 7.66 -14.29
N ILE A 172 8.07 6.35 -14.18
CA ILE A 172 9.10 5.66 -14.96
C ILE A 172 8.80 5.75 -16.46
N ARG A 173 7.53 5.52 -16.84
CA ARG A 173 7.10 5.61 -18.25
C ARG A 173 7.26 7.03 -18.79
N ARG A 174 6.88 8.05 -18.02
CA ARG A 174 7.07 9.46 -18.40
C ARG A 174 8.56 9.81 -18.53
N ALA A 175 9.38 9.44 -17.55
CA ALA A 175 10.82 9.65 -17.60
C ALA A 175 11.45 9.00 -18.85
N ARG A 176 11.08 7.76 -19.17
CA ARG A 176 11.53 7.08 -20.39
C ARG A 176 11.10 7.79 -21.67
N LYS A 177 9.86 8.29 -21.73
CA LYS A 177 9.38 9.09 -22.87
C LYS A 177 10.22 10.35 -23.05
N ILE A 178 10.49 11.08 -21.97
CA ILE A 178 11.33 12.29 -22.01
C ILE A 178 12.77 11.96 -22.42
N ALA A 179 13.36 10.90 -21.87
CA ALA A 179 14.71 10.46 -22.24
C ALA A 179 14.82 10.12 -23.74
N ASN A 180 13.86 9.36 -24.27
CA ASN A 180 13.81 9.04 -25.70
C ASN A 180 13.63 10.30 -26.56
N ALA A 181 12.68 11.17 -26.19
CA ALA A 181 12.44 12.42 -26.89
C ALA A 181 13.67 13.34 -26.87
N TRP A 182 14.43 13.35 -25.77
CA TRP A 182 15.69 14.08 -25.66
C TRP A 182 16.76 13.55 -26.61
N SER A 183 16.93 12.22 -26.68
CA SER A 183 17.87 11.61 -27.64
C SER A 183 17.53 11.99 -29.07
N SER A 184 16.24 11.97 -29.44
CA SER A 184 15.77 12.41 -30.76
C SER A 184 15.98 13.91 -30.99
N TYR A 185 15.71 14.75 -29.98
CA TYR A 185 15.96 16.19 -30.00
C TYR A 185 17.44 16.48 -30.28
N ASP A 186 18.35 15.87 -29.52
CA ASP A 186 19.78 16.13 -29.64
C ASP A 186 20.34 15.60 -30.97
N ALA A 187 19.89 14.42 -31.42
CA ALA A 187 20.24 13.89 -32.74
C ALA A 187 19.82 14.82 -33.89
N ARG A 188 18.57 15.32 -33.87
CA ARG A 188 18.08 16.29 -34.86
C ARG A 188 18.88 17.59 -34.82
N TRP A 189 19.32 18.00 -33.64
CA TRP A 189 20.13 19.20 -33.49
C TRP A 189 21.57 19.05 -33.97
N CYS A 190 22.16 17.88 -33.79
CA CYS A 190 23.42 17.52 -34.43
C CYS A 190 23.29 17.58 -35.96
N THR A 191 22.21 17.03 -36.55
CA THR A 191 21.97 17.11 -37.99
C THR A 191 21.84 18.55 -38.49
N LEU A 192 21.11 19.41 -37.77
CA LEU A 192 20.96 20.82 -38.15
C LEU A 192 22.26 21.62 -38.00
N SER A 193 23.10 21.27 -37.04
CA SER A 193 24.42 21.88 -36.88
C SER A 193 25.39 21.46 -38.00
N GLN A 194 25.36 20.18 -38.41
CA GLN A 194 26.17 19.68 -39.53
C GLN A 194 25.77 20.33 -40.86
N ARG A 195 24.49 20.63 -41.03
CA ARG A 195 23.93 21.33 -42.20
C ARG A 195 24.52 22.72 -42.43
N GLN A 196 25.05 23.37 -41.38
CA GLN A 196 25.66 24.68 -41.47
C GLN A 196 27.16 24.64 -41.82
N GLN A 197 27.77 23.45 -41.94
CA GLN A 197 29.19 23.34 -42.25
C GLN A 197 29.48 23.66 -43.74
N PRO A 198 30.55 24.42 -44.04
CA PRO A 198 30.98 24.67 -45.40
C PRO A 198 31.30 23.37 -46.15
N GLY A 199 30.82 23.22 -47.38
CA GLY A 199 31.08 22.04 -48.22
C GLY A 199 30.12 20.86 -48.02
N ALA A 200 29.12 20.98 -47.16
CA ALA A 200 28.05 19.99 -47.08
C ALA A 200 27.14 20.05 -48.33
N PRO A 201 26.60 18.90 -48.81
CA PRO A 201 25.66 18.87 -49.92
C PRO A 201 24.39 19.68 -49.60
N PRO A 202 23.72 20.26 -50.62
CA PRO A 202 22.56 21.12 -50.44
C PRO A 202 21.46 20.35 -49.70
N PRO A 203 21.14 20.75 -48.48
CA PRO A 203 20.23 20.02 -47.62
C PRO A 203 18.76 20.29 -48.01
N PRO A 204 17.85 19.31 -47.83
CA PRO A 204 16.44 19.49 -48.15
C PRO A 204 15.85 20.67 -47.35
N PRO A 205 14.93 21.46 -47.91
CA PRO A 205 14.38 22.65 -47.23
C PRO A 205 13.88 22.30 -45.81
N LEU A 206 14.16 23.19 -44.85
CA LEU A 206 13.73 23.00 -43.48
C LEU A 206 12.28 23.46 -43.35
N THR A 207 11.44 22.63 -42.75
CA THR A 207 10.05 22.97 -42.44
C THR A 207 9.89 23.15 -40.93
N PHE A 208 8.81 23.79 -40.51
CA PHE A 208 8.47 23.99 -39.10
C PHE A 208 8.51 22.67 -38.30
N GLU A 209 8.00 21.58 -38.88
CA GLU A 209 7.92 20.25 -38.26
C GLU A 209 9.31 19.59 -38.05
N ARG A 210 10.30 19.98 -38.85
CA ARG A 210 11.66 19.42 -38.78
C ARG A 210 12.54 20.13 -37.76
N ILE A 211 12.08 21.24 -37.20
CA ILE A 211 12.75 21.91 -36.10
C ILE A 211 12.49 21.09 -34.83
N PRO A 212 13.54 20.62 -34.13
CA PRO A 212 13.41 19.91 -32.87
C PRO A 212 13.05 20.89 -31.77
N TRP A 213 11.78 21.22 -31.65
CA TRP A 213 11.23 21.97 -30.54
C TRP A 213 11.51 21.27 -29.20
N PRO A 214 11.78 22.02 -28.11
CA PRO A 214 12.18 21.46 -26.82
C PRO A 214 10.97 20.95 -26.03
N VAL A 215 10.23 20.00 -26.60
CA VAL A 215 9.03 19.42 -25.99
C VAL A 215 9.01 17.90 -26.15
N ALA A 216 8.51 17.20 -25.13
CA ALA A 216 8.45 15.73 -25.12
C ALA A 216 7.43 15.16 -26.11
N ALA A 217 6.36 15.93 -26.37
CA ALA A 217 5.44 15.69 -27.47
C ALA A 217 6.15 16.07 -28.77
N ALA A 218 7.11 15.25 -29.19
CA ALA A 218 7.72 15.42 -30.48
C ALA A 218 6.62 15.35 -31.54
N VAL A 219 6.69 16.23 -32.54
CA VAL A 219 6.02 16.04 -33.81
C VAL A 219 6.67 14.80 -34.43
N GLU A 220 6.16 13.62 -34.06
CA GLU A 220 6.61 12.35 -34.64
C GLU A 220 6.38 12.43 -36.16
N PRO A 221 7.39 12.07 -36.97
CA PRO A 221 7.25 12.05 -38.41
C PRO A 221 6.06 11.16 -38.80
N LEU A 222 5.23 11.74 -39.65
CA LEU A 222 3.90 11.32 -40.03
C LEU A 222 3.90 9.95 -40.73
N ASP A 223 3.78 8.85 -39.98
CA ASP A 223 3.21 7.59 -40.51
C ASP A 223 1.67 7.68 -40.66
N GLY A 224 1.17 8.88 -41.01
CA GLY A 224 -0.15 9.09 -41.60
C GLY A 224 -1.32 9.39 -40.65
N ARG A 225 -1.16 9.41 -39.33
CA ARG A 225 -2.31 9.67 -38.44
C ARG A 225 -1.95 10.28 -37.09
N THR A 226 -1.44 11.52 -37.09
CA THR A 226 -1.41 12.35 -35.88
C THR A 226 -1.70 13.80 -36.25
N THR A 227 -2.60 14.42 -35.48
CA THR A 227 -3.13 15.76 -35.64
C THR A 227 -2.00 16.79 -35.70
N ARG A 228 -1.81 17.44 -36.85
CA ARG A 228 -0.94 18.61 -37.01
C ARG A 228 -1.54 19.77 -36.21
N THR A 229 -1.24 19.87 -34.92
CA THR A 229 -1.48 21.14 -34.25
C THR A 229 -0.34 22.07 -34.66
N ARG A 230 -0.61 22.94 -35.65
CA ARG A 230 0.24 24.11 -35.96
C ARG A 230 0.01 25.26 -34.97
N ASP A 231 -0.83 25.04 -33.97
CA ASP A 231 -1.04 25.97 -32.88
C ASP A 231 0.22 26.02 -32.01
N LEU A 232 0.95 27.14 -32.14
CA LEU A 232 2.18 27.41 -31.42
C LEU A 232 1.95 27.43 -29.92
N ASP A 233 0.79 27.92 -29.47
CA ASP A 233 0.48 28.05 -28.05
C ASP A 233 0.25 26.69 -27.41
N GLU A 234 -0.37 25.74 -28.13
CA GLU A 234 -0.56 24.38 -27.62
C GLU A 234 0.75 23.57 -27.64
N LEU A 235 1.54 23.73 -28.71
CA LEU A 235 2.80 22.99 -28.91
C LEU A 235 3.89 23.47 -27.95
N LEU A 236 4.06 24.78 -27.81
CA LEU A 236 5.16 25.43 -27.08
C LEU A 236 4.74 25.95 -25.71
N ARG A 237 3.84 25.21 -25.03
CA ARG A 237 3.43 25.54 -23.67
C ARG A 237 4.64 25.66 -22.74
N PRO A 238 4.72 26.73 -21.92
CA PRO A 238 5.83 26.92 -21.00
C PRO A 238 6.07 25.70 -20.10
N GLU A 239 5.02 25.05 -19.61
CA GLU A 239 5.12 23.87 -18.75
C GLU A 239 5.74 22.68 -19.46
N ALA A 240 5.41 22.49 -20.75
CA ALA A 240 5.95 21.40 -21.56
C ALA A 240 7.44 21.59 -21.85
N ILE A 241 7.85 22.84 -22.11
CA ILE A 241 9.26 23.20 -22.31
C ILE A 241 10.04 23.01 -20.99
N CYS A 242 9.48 23.48 -19.87
CA CYS A 242 10.06 23.29 -18.54
C CYS A 242 10.24 21.80 -18.22
N GLU A 243 9.17 21.01 -18.35
CA GLU A 243 9.19 19.57 -18.08
C GLU A 243 10.22 18.87 -18.96
N PHE A 244 10.33 19.24 -20.23
CA PHE A 244 11.28 18.62 -21.14
C PHE A 244 12.74 18.96 -20.82
N LEU A 245 13.09 20.24 -20.66
CA LEU A 245 14.48 20.69 -20.48
C LEU A 245 15.05 20.46 -19.08
N LEU A 246 14.18 20.51 -18.05
CA LEU A 246 14.59 20.38 -16.64
C LEU A 246 14.40 18.96 -16.11
N SER A 247 13.89 18.03 -16.92
CA SER A 247 13.69 16.65 -16.49
C SER A 247 15.02 15.99 -16.12
N PRO A 248 15.12 15.35 -14.93
CA PRO A 248 16.32 14.60 -14.56
C PRO A 248 16.55 13.37 -15.45
N ALA A 249 15.57 12.99 -16.29
CA ALA A 249 15.63 11.79 -17.10
C ALA A 249 16.70 11.82 -18.22
N HIS A 250 17.13 13.00 -18.68
CA HIS A 250 18.01 13.10 -19.85
C HIS A 250 19.43 13.62 -19.57
N SER A 251 19.70 14.17 -18.39
CA SER A 251 21.03 14.70 -18.00
C SER A 251 21.15 14.86 -16.47
N PRO A 252 21.01 13.80 -15.65
CA PRO A 252 20.90 13.94 -14.19
C PRO A 252 22.10 14.62 -13.52
N GLU A 253 23.27 14.60 -14.16
CA GLU A 253 24.52 15.19 -13.65
C GLU A 253 24.63 16.71 -13.86
N VAL A 254 23.82 17.28 -14.77
CA VAL A 254 23.90 18.71 -15.11
C VAL A 254 22.91 19.51 -14.26
N VAL A 255 23.38 20.58 -13.63
CA VAL A 255 22.55 21.49 -12.83
C VAL A 255 21.49 22.17 -13.71
N PRO A 256 20.22 22.31 -13.25
CA PRO A 256 19.13 22.93 -14.02
C PRO A 256 19.51 24.27 -14.68
N LYS A 257 20.13 25.17 -13.91
CA LYS A 257 20.63 26.47 -14.38
C LYS A 257 21.54 26.39 -15.60
N ASP A 258 22.43 25.40 -15.64
CA ASP A 258 23.36 25.23 -16.77
C ASP A 258 22.67 24.61 -17.99
N ARG A 259 21.64 23.79 -17.79
CA ARG A 259 20.78 23.31 -18.89
C ARG A 259 20.03 24.47 -19.55
N ILE A 260 19.47 25.38 -18.75
CA ILE A 260 18.77 26.57 -19.25
C ILE A 260 19.73 27.46 -20.04
N ARG A 261 20.93 27.74 -19.50
CA ARG A 261 21.95 28.52 -20.22
C ARG A 261 22.38 27.86 -21.52
N ALA A 262 22.54 26.53 -21.54
CA ALA A 262 22.87 25.79 -22.75
C ALA A 262 21.74 25.88 -23.78
N ALA A 263 20.48 25.79 -23.36
CA ALA A 263 19.32 25.98 -24.22
C ALA A 263 19.22 27.43 -24.74
N LEU A 264 19.45 28.45 -23.92
CA LEU A 264 19.47 29.85 -24.35
C LEU A 264 20.53 30.11 -25.41
N ARG A 265 21.76 29.60 -25.22
CA ARG A 265 22.82 29.69 -26.25
C ARG A 265 22.43 29.05 -27.57
N ARG A 266 21.58 28.04 -27.50
CA ARG A 266 21.15 27.20 -28.62
C ARG A 266 19.96 27.83 -29.38
N TRP A 267 19.05 28.47 -28.66
CA TRP A 267 17.85 29.14 -29.18
C TRP A 267 18.01 30.66 -29.36
N HIS A 268 19.21 31.21 -29.13
CA HIS A 268 19.46 32.64 -29.28
C HIS A 268 19.15 33.13 -30.71
N PRO A 269 18.41 34.24 -30.89
CA PRO A 269 17.93 34.69 -32.20
C PRO A 269 19.07 34.91 -33.21
N ASP A 270 20.19 35.48 -32.79
CA ASP A 270 21.37 35.69 -33.65
C ASP A 270 21.93 34.37 -34.24
N LYS A 271 22.09 33.34 -33.40
CA LYS A 271 22.57 32.04 -33.88
C LYS A 271 21.52 31.32 -34.71
N PHE A 272 20.25 31.48 -34.32
CA PHE A 272 19.13 30.86 -35.01
C PHE A 272 18.84 31.48 -36.38
N ALA A 273 19.22 32.74 -36.63
CA ALA A 273 19.04 33.40 -37.91
C ALA A 273 19.62 32.59 -39.09
N ARG A 274 20.73 31.87 -38.87
CA ARG A 274 21.32 30.96 -39.86
C ARG A 274 20.45 29.75 -40.18
N VAL A 275 19.74 29.21 -39.18
CA VAL A 275 18.77 28.13 -39.36
C VAL A 275 17.53 28.67 -40.07
N LEU A 276 17.06 29.86 -39.69
CA LEU A 276 15.89 30.51 -40.29
C LEU A 276 16.07 30.78 -41.80
N GLY A 277 17.29 31.10 -42.24
CA GLY A 277 17.62 31.24 -43.66
C GLY A 277 17.47 29.94 -44.48
N GLN A 278 17.37 28.78 -43.82
CA GLN A 278 17.17 27.46 -44.46
C GLN A 278 15.70 26.99 -44.40
N VAL A 279 14.84 27.73 -43.69
CA VAL A 279 13.42 27.43 -43.54
C VAL A 279 12.65 27.89 -44.77
N VAL A 280 11.68 27.09 -45.21
CA VAL A 280 10.76 27.47 -46.31
C VAL A 280 10.02 28.77 -45.97
N GLU A 281 9.81 29.63 -46.97
CA GLU A 281 9.21 30.95 -46.75
C GLU A 281 7.90 30.90 -45.95
N ASN A 282 7.03 29.95 -46.30
CA ASN A 282 5.73 29.76 -45.67
C ASN A 282 5.78 29.42 -44.17
N ASP A 283 6.90 28.91 -43.67
CA ASP A 283 7.06 28.51 -42.27
C ASP A 283 7.94 29.50 -41.49
N LYS A 284 8.60 30.48 -42.14
CA LYS A 284 9.56 31.38 -41.49
C LYS A 284 8.95 32.16 -40.33
N ASP A 285 7.77 32.73 -40.53
CA ASP A 285 7.10 33.54 -39.51
C ASP A 285 6.73 32.69 -38.28
N ALA A 286 6.13 31.52 -38.50
CA ALA A 286 5.77 30.58 -37.43
C ALA A 286 7.01 30.08 -36.67
N VAL A 287 8.13 29.85 -37.37
CA VAL A 287 9.39 29.47 -36.73
C VAL A 287 9.96 30.63 -35.91
N ALA A 288 9.97 31.85 -36.45
CA ALA A 288 10.47 33.02 -35.75
C ALA A 288 9.67 33.30 -34.47
N GLU A 289 8.35 33.20 -34.56
CA GLU A 289 7.44 33.31 -33.42
C GLU A 289 7.71 32.21 -32.39
N GLY A 290 7.79 30.95 -32.80
CA GLY A 290 8.08 29.83 -31.92
C GLY A 290 9.43 29.95 -31.20
N VAL A 291 10.47 30.43 -31.89
CA VAL A 291 11.77 30.74 -31.26
C VAL A 291 11.62 31.83 -30.20
N GLY A 292 10.85 32.88 -30.50
CA GLY A 292 10.55 33.95 -29.55
C GLY A 292 9.84 33.44 -28.27
N ILE A 293 8.88 32.52 -28.42
CA ILE A 293 8.20 31.86 -27.30
C ILE A 293 9.19 31.06 -26.45
N VAL A 294 10.02 30.22 -27.09
CA VAL A 294 11.01 29.40 -26.39
C VAL A 294 12.02 30.26 -25.62
N VAL A 295 12.56 31.32 -26.24
CA VAL A 295 13.52 32.22 -25.58
C VAL A 295 12.89 32.93 -24.38
N ARG A 296 11.64 33.40 -24.50
CA ARG A 296 10.92 34.03 -23.38
C ARG A 296 10.74 33.05 -22.22
N CYS A 297 10.27 31.83 -22.50
CA CYS A 297 10.13 30.78 -21.50
C CYS A 297 11.46 30.47 -20.80
N LEU A 298 12.56 30.38 -21.57
CA LEU A 298 13.90 30.12 -21.03
C LEU A 298 14.42 31.24 -20.12
N ASN A 299 14.15 32.50 -20.46
CA ASN A 299 14.52 33.63 -19.61
C ASN A 299 13.73 33.62 -18.30
N GLU A 300 12.41 33.40 -18.35
CA GLU A 300 11.57 33.27 -17.16
C GLU A 300 12.03 32.11 -16.25
N MET A 301 12.40 30.97 -16.85
CA MET A 301 12.99 29.85 -16.10
C MET A 301 14.30 30.24 -15.42
N LEU A 302 15.19 30.93 -16.13
CA LEU A 302 16.49 31.35 -15.59
C LEU A 302 16.33 32.34 -14.44
N GLU A 303 15.38 33.28 -14.54
CA GLU A 303 15.05 34.21 -13.47
C GLU A 303 14.57 33.47 -12.23
N ARG A 304 13.63 32.53 -12.36
CA ARG A 304 13.15 31.70 -11.24
C ARG A 304 14.29 30.94 -10.56
N GLU A 305 15.21 30.35 -11.33
CA GLU A 305 16.39 29.62 -10.82
C GLU A 305 17.49 30.53 -10.24
N ASN A 306 17.44 31.85 -10.49
CA ASN A 306 18.33 32.81 -9.82
C ASN A 306 17.77 33.27 -8.47
N HIS A 307 16.45 33.17 -8.27
CA HIS A 307 15.76 33.58 -7.05
C HIS A 307 15.48 32.43 -6.08
N ALA A 308 15.62 31.17 -6.52
CA ALA A 308 15.53 29.96 -5.72
C ALA A 308 16.86 29.66 -5.00
#